data_AF-A0A0G0I8I0-F1
#
_entry.id   AF-A0A0G0I8I0-F1
#
_cell.length_a   1.000
_cell.length_b   1.000
_cell.length_c   1.000
_cell.angle_alpha   90.00
_cell.angle_beta   90.00
_cell.angle_gamma   90.00
#
_symmetry.space_group_name_H-M   'P 1'
#
loop_
_entity.id
_entity.type
_entity.pdbx_description
1 polymer ?
#
loop_
_entity_poly.entity_id
_entity_poly.type
_entity_poly.pdbx_seq_one_letter_code
_entity_poly.pdbx_strand_id
1 'polypeptide(L)'
;MATIPLNITLPNDQARIEQLRKRLYEYRERINEHGRTSTRHKEFILTHLLENITINMLQLREIMIGEFGCSFSQEEFENACEVIEDYCATGGYHVEGGTGLPRI
;
A
#
# COMPACT_ATOMS: atom_id res chain seq x y z
N MET A 1 10.73 17.37 -1.11
CA MET A 1 10.61 16.50 0.08
C MET A 1 9.14 16.18 0.20
N ALA A 2 8.75 14.96 -0.16
CA ALA A 2 7.37 14.51 -0.01
C ALA A 2 7.06 14.31 1.48
N THR A 3 5.92 14.81 1.92
CA THR A 3 5.49 14.71 3.32
C THR A 3 4.72 13.40 3.45
N ILE A 4 5.33 12.38 4.07
CA ILE A 4 4.64 11.09 4.28
C ILE A 4 3.48 11.33 5.25
N PRO A 5 2.26 10.81 4.97
CA PRO A 5 1.16 10.86 5.92
C PRO A 5 1.55 10.16 7.23
N LEU A 6 1.25 10.78 8.37
CA LEU A 6 1.58 10.19 9.67
C LEU A 6 0.80 8.89 9.92
N ASN A 7 -0.46 8.85 9.45
CA ASN A 7 -1.36 7.71 9.57
C ASN A 7 -2.18 7.55 8.28
N ILE A 8 -2.47 6.31 7.89
CA ILE A 8 -3.49 5.99 6.88
C ILE A 8 -4.64 5.26 7.58
N THR A 9 -5.87 5.67 7.29
CA THR A 9 -7.08 5.05 7.82
C THR A 9 -7.86 4.38 6.69
N LEU A 10 -8.33 3.17 6.96
CA LEU A 10 -9.17 2.42 6.05
C LEU A 10 -10.47 3.21 5.78
N PRO A 11 -10.89 3.38 4.52
CA PRO A 11 -12.14 4.06 4.22
C PRO A 11 -13.32 3.27 4.78
N ASN A 12 -14.33 3.98 5.32
CA ASN A 12 -15.60 3.36 5.75
C ASN A 12 -16.51 2.92 4.59
N ASP A 13 -16.06 3.13 3.34
CA ASP A 13 -16.77 2.73 2.13
C ASP A 13 -16.48 1.26 1.80
N GLN A 14 -17.50 0.41 1.97
CA GLN A 14 -17.42 -1.03 1.73
C GLN A 14 -16.98 -1.37 0.30
N ALA A 15 -17.42 -0.60 -0.69
CA ALA A 15 -17.04 -0.81 -2.09
C ALA A 15 -15.53 -0.59 -2.30
N ARG A 16 -14.97 0.40 -1.59
CA ARG A 16 -13.54 0.71 -1.60
C ARG A 16 -12.73 -0.34 -0.87
N ILE A 17 -13.22 -0.84 0.27
CA ILE A 17 -12.59 -1.95 0.98
C ILE A 17 -12.52 -3.19 0.07
N GLU A 18 -13.57 -3.49 -0.70
CA GLU A 18 -13.53 -4.59 -1.67
C GLU A 18 -12.54 -4.36 -2.82
N GLN A 19 -12.44 -3.13 -3.33
CA GLN A 19 -11.42 -2.78 -4.33
C GLN A 19 -10.00 -2.95 -3.79
N LEU A 20 -9.75 -2.52 -2.54
CA LEU A 20 -8.47 -2.69 -1.85
C LEU A 20 -8.15 -4.19 -1.68
N ARG A 21 -9.12 -5.02 -1.29
CA ARG A 21 -8.94 -6.47 -1.18
C ARG A 21 -8.62 -7.14 -2.53
N LYS A 22 -9.30 -6.75 -3.61
CA LYS A 22 -8.99 -7.22 -4.96
C LYS A 22 -7.57 -6.80 -5.38
N ARG A 23 -7.20 -5.55 -5.11
CA ARG A 23 -5.85 -5.03 -5.41
C ARG A 23 -4.77 -5.77 -4.62
N LEU A 24 -5.05 -6.15 -3.37
CA LEU A 24 -4.17 -6.97 -2.55
C LEU A 24 -3.93 -8.34 -3.19
N TYR A 25 -5.01 -8.98 -3.68
CA TYR A 25 -4.91 -10.26 -4.39
C TYR A 25 -4.01 -10.15 -5.63
N GLU A 26 -4.21 -9.12 -6.46
CA GLU A 26 -3.34 -8.88 -7.63
C GLU A 26 -1.87 -8.67 -7.26
N TYR A 27 -1.58 -7.96 -6.16
CA TYR A 27 -0.20 -7.79 -5.70
C TYR A 27 0.43 -9.12 -5.30
N ARG A 28 -0.31 -9.99 -4.61
CA ARG A 28 0.16 -11.34 -4.25
C ARG A 28 0.47 -12.19 -5.49
N GLU A 29 -0.39 -12.15 -6.52
CA GLU A 29 -0.13 -12.84 -7.78
C GLU A 29 1.12 -12.31 -8.47
N ARG A 30 1.27 -10.98 -8.57
CA ARG A 30 2.45 -10.35 -9.19
C ARG A 30 3.75 -10.64 -8.43
N ILE A 31 3.70 -10.77 -7.09
CA ILE A 31 4.85 -11.15 -6.27
C ILE A 31 5.27 -12.59 -6.60
N ASN A 32 4.31 -13.50 -6.77
CA ASN A 32 4.59 -14.90 -7.11
C ASN A 32 5.23 -15.04 -8.50
N GLU A 33 4.83 -14.21 -9.46
CA GLU A 33 5.37 -14.28 -10.83
C GLU A 33 6.68 -13.52 -11.03
N HIS A 34 6.80 -12.29 -10.48
CA HIS A 34 7.86 -11.34 -10.85
C HIS A 34 8.68 -10.82 -9.66
N GLY A 35 8.30 -11.14 -8.41
CA GLY A 35 9.12 -10.94 -7.21
C GLY A 35 9.56 -9.50 -6.89
N ARG A 36 8.94 -8.46 -7.48
CA ARG A 36 9.39 -7.07 -7.34
C ARG A 36 9.28 -6.56 -5.90
N THR A 37 10.35 -5.95 -5.39
CA THR A 37 10.44 -5.34 -4.05
C THR A 37 9.36 -4.28 -3.85
N SER A 38 9.17 -3.37 -4.81
CA SER A 38 8.12 -2.35 -4.77
C SER A 38 6.71 -2.91 -4.57
N THR A 39 6.42 -4.10 -5.13
CA THR A 39 5.11 -4.76 -4.99
C THR A 39 4.95 -5.37 -3.61
N ARG A 40 6.02 -5.94 -3.04
CA ARG A 40 6.03 -6.46 -1.66
C ARG A 40 5.78 -5.36 -0.64
N HIS A 41 6.37 -4.18 -0.82
CA HIS A 41 6.11 -3.05 0.08
C HIS A 41 4.63 -2.64 0.05
N LYS A 42 4.03 -2.54 -1.14
CA LYS A 42 2.60 -2.20 -1.30
C LYS A 42 1.67 -3.28 -0.73
N GLU A 43 2.00 -4.56 -0.91
CA GLU A 43 1.24 -5.69 -0.36
C GLU A 43 1.25 -5.67 1.17
N PHE A 44 2.43 -5.44 1.76
CA PHE A 44 2.60 -5.40 3.21
C PHE A 44 1.80 -4.27 3.86
N ILE A 45 1.92 -3.05 3.32
CA ILE A 45 1.16 -1.88 3.80
C ILE A 45 -0.35 -2.12 3.69
N LEU A 46 -0.80 -2.67 2.56
CA LEU A 46 -2.21 -2.89 2.30
C LEU A 46 -2.80 -4.02 3.16
N THR A 47 -2.06 -5.09 3.41
CA THR A 47 -2.45 -6.16 4.34
C THR A 47 -2.65 -5.57 5.74
N HIS A 48 -1.66 -4.83 6.25
CA HIS A 48 -1.77 -4.23 7.58
C HIS A 48 -2.88 -3.19 7.69
N LEU A 49 -3.20 -2.45 6.62
CA LEU A 49 -4.33 -1.53 6.58
C LEU A 49 -5.69 -2.24 6.58
N LEU A 50 -5.79 -3.41 5.94
CA LEU A 50 -7.03 -4.19 5.92
C LEU A 50 -7.26 -4.95 7.24
N GLU A 51 -6.18 -5.28 7.95
CA GLU A 51 -6.23 -5.88 9.29
C GLU A 51 -6.43 -4.84 10.40
N ASN A 52 -5.81 -3.66 10.26
CA ASN A 52 -5.88 -2.56 11.21
C ASN A 52 -6.59 -1.38 10.56
N ILE A 53 -7.73 -0.98 11.12
CA ILE A 53 -8.54 0.16 10.63
C ILE A 53 -7.68 1.42 10.44
N THR A 54 -6.64 1.62 11.23
CA THR A 54 -5.68 2.71 11.05
C THR A 54 -4.28 2.19 11.30
N ILE A 55 -3.34 2.58 10.44
CA ILE A 55 -1.93 2.25 10.53
C ILE A 55 -1.12 3.52 10.72
N ASN A 56 -0.11 3.44 11.58
CA ASN A 56 0.90 4.48 11.73
C ASN A 56 2.09 4.17 10.83
N MET A 57 2.44 5.11 9.95
CA MET A 57 3.44 4.86 8.92
C MET A 57 4.86 4.79 9.47
N LEU A 58 5.13 5.45 10.61
CA LEU A 58 6.42 5.36 11.28
C LEU A 58 6.63 3.99 11.92
N GLN A 59 5.61 3.47 12.62
CA GLN A 59 5.65 2.11 13.18
C GLN A 59 5.76 1.07 12.06
N LEU A 60 4.99 1.25 10.99
CA LEU A 60 5.02 0.35 9.84
C LEU A 60 6.40 0.33 9.17
N ARG A 61 7.04 1.49 9.04
CA ARG A 61 8.41 1.61 8.55
C ARG A 61 9.38 0.82 9.42
N GLU A 62 9.32 0.95 10.75
CA GLU A 62 10.18 0.17 11.65
C GLU A 62 9.99 -1.33 11.51
N ILE A 63 8.73 -1.78 11.39
CA ILE A 63 8.40 -3.19 11.14
C ILE A 63 9.02 -3.65 9.81
N MET A 64 8.87 -2.86 8.75
CA MET A 64 9.41 -3.19 7.43
C MET A 64 10.93 -3.19 7.40
N ILE A 65 11.59 -2.29 8.13
CA ILE A 65 13.05 -2.33 8.29
C ILE A 65 13.47 -3.62 9.00
N GLY A 66 12.70 -4.08 10.00
CA GLY A 66 12.92 -5.36 10.66
C GLY A 66 12.73 -6.57 9.74
N GLU A 67 11.68 -6.58 8.93
CA GLU A 67 11.32 -7.69 8.02
C GLU A 67 12.22 -7.75 6.77
N PHE A 68 12.47 -6.62 6.12
CA PHE A 68 13.20 -6.55 4.85
C PHE A 68 14.69 -6.23 5.01
N GLY A 69 15.11 -5.72 6.18
CA GLY A 69 16.51 -5.43 6.49
C GLY A 69 17.18 -4.56 5.43
N CYS A 70 18.26 -5.07 4.84
CA CYS A 70 19.03 -4.37 3.80
C CYS A 70 18.28 -4.21 2.45
N SER A 71 17.16 -4.91 2.26
CA SER A 71 16.33 -4.80 1.05
C SER A 71 15.27 -3.71 1.16
N PHE A 72 15.17 -3.04 2.31
CA PHE A 72 14.26 -1.93 2.50
C PHE A 72 14.77 -0.69 1.76
N SER A 73 13.97 -0.18 0.84
CA SER A 73 14.20 1.10 0.19
C SER A 73 13.23 2.14 0.73
N GLN A 74 13.78 3.21 1.31
CA GLN A 74 12.99 4.34 1.82
C GLN A 74 12.14 4.96 0.70
N GLU A 75 12.69 5.10 -0.50
CA GLU A 75 12.00 5.68 -1.66
C GLU A 75 10.86 4.77 -2.13
N GLU A 76 11.08 3.45 -2.18
CA GLU A 76 10.00 2.50 -2.54
C GLU A 76 8.89 2.49 -1.49
N PHE A 77 9.26 2.60 -0.21
CA PHE A 77 8.31 2.71 0.89
C PHE A 77 7.47 3.98 0.76
N GLU A 78 8.09 5.15 0.61
CA GLU A 78 7.41 6.44 0.47
C GLU A 78 6.42 6.44 -0.70
N ASN A 79 6.85 5.94 -1.86
CA ASN A 79 5.98 5.78 -3.03
C ASN A 79 4.82 4.81 -2.74
N ALA A 80 5.10 3.68 -2.08
CA ALA A 80 4.05 2.74 -1.69
C ALA A 80 3.02 3.39 -0.74
N CYS A 81 3.48 4.20 0.22
CA CYS A 81 2.62 4.94 1.14
C CYS A 81 1.68 5.90 0.40
N GLU A 82 2.22 6.72 -0.49
CA GLU A 82 1.43 7.67 -1.29
C GLU A 82 0.38 6.95 -2.15
N VAL A 83 0.76 5.83 -2.78
CA VAL A 83 -0.18 5.05 -3.59
C VAL A 83 -1.32 4.47 -2.75
N ILE A 84 -1.02 3.91 -1.57
CA ILE A 84 -2.06 3.36 -0.70
C ILE A 84 -2.94 4.47 -0.11
N GLU A 85 -2.35 5.62 0.23
CA GLU A 85 -3.11 6.79 0.67
C GLU A 85 -4.07 7.26 -0.44
N ASP A 86 -3.59 7.41 -1.68
CA ASP A 86 -4.43 7.81 -2.81
C ASP A 86 -5.53 6.77 -3.11
N TYR A 87 -5.26 5.48 -2.93
CA TYR A 87 -6.30 4.45 -2.99
C TYR A 87 -7.39 4.65 -1.93
N CYS A 88 -7.01 5.00 -0.71
CA CYS A 88 -7.97 5.23 0.37
C CYS A 88 -8.74 6.54 0.19
N ALA A 89 -8.05 7.61 -0.20
CA ALA A 89 -8.59 8.96 -0.30
C ALA A 89 -9.43 9.17 -1.58
N THR A 90 -8.89 8.80 -2.74
CA THR A 90 -9.50 9.11 -4.04
C THR A 90 -9.93 7.87 -4.83
N GLY A 91 -9.54 6.68 -4.38
CA GLY A 91 -9.73 5.44 -5.15
C GLY A 91 -8.65 5.22 -6.21
N GLY A 92 -7.49 5.86 -6.07
CA GLY A 92 -6.35 5.70 -6.98
C GLY A 92 -6.44 6.53 -8.23
N TYR A 93 -7.10 7.68 -8.15
CA TYR A 93 -7.31 8.59 -9.28
C TYR A 93 -6.02 9.31 -9.71
N HIS A 94 -5.07 9.51 -8.78
CA HIS A 94 -3.83 10.26 -9.04
C HIS A 94 -2.60 9.37 -9.26
N VAL A 95 -2.77 8.04 -9.30
CA VAL A 95 -1.62 7.13 -9.46
C VAL A 95 -1.14 7.14 -10.91
N GLU A 96 -0.17 8.00 -11.23
CA GLU A 96 0.47 8.03 -12.55
C GLU A 96 1.23 6.72 -12.83
N GLY A 97 0.86 6.03 -13.91
CA GLY A 97 1.49 4.78 -14.34
C GLY A 97 0.91 3.48 -13.75
N GLY A 98 -0.11 3.56 -12.88
CA GLY A 98 -0.82 2.41 -12.31
C GLY A 98 -2.22 2.18 -12.88
N THR A 99 -2.68 0.92 -12.91
CA THR A 99 -4.03 0.50 -13.36
C THR A 99 -5.19 0.91 -12.40
N GLY A 100 -5.12 2.09 -11.78
CA GLY A 100 -6.14 2.62 -10.84
C GLY A 100 -6.53 1.63 -9.74
N LEU A 101 -7.69 1.76 -9.09
CA LEU A 101 -8.39 0.62 -8.48
C LEU A 101 -9.25 -0.10 -9.54
N PRO A 102 -9.56 -1.40 -9.38
CA PRO A 102 -10.44 -2.10 -10.31
C PRO A 102 -11.79 -1.39 -10.37
N ARG A 103 -12.28 -1.08 -11.58
CA ARG A 103 -13.65 -0.55 -11.74
C ARG A 103 -14.65 -1.60 -11.26
N ILE A 104 -15.63 -1.14 -10.48
CA ILE A 104 -16.79 -1.92 -10.06
C ILE A 104 -17.92 -1.67 -11.06
#